data_AF-A0A948MH36-F1
#
_entry.id   AF-A0A948MH36-F1
#
_cell.length_a   1.000
_cell.length_b   1.000
_cell.length_c   1.000
_cell.angle_alpha   90.00
_cell.angle_beta   90.00
_cell.angle_gamma   90.00
#
_symmetry.space_group_name_H-M   'P 1'
#
loop_
_entity.id
_entity.type
_entity.pdbx_description
1 polymer ?
#
loop_
_entity_poly.entity_id
_entity_poly.type
_entity_poly.pdbx_seq_one_letter_code
_entity_poly.pdbx_strand_id
1 'polypeptide(L)' 'MLYSPFALLNAGSGALQFDLAALENIDTAGLAWLLQQLAVAKQQGLTIALCNVPKQLLSLADVTAVRPLLPISD' A
#
# COMPACT_ATOMS: atom_id res chain seq x y z
N MET A 1 -4.60 -18.00 -11.60
CA MET A 1 -4.26 -16.61 -11.96
C MET A 1 -2.75 -16.46 -11.89
N LEU A 2 -2.04 -16.57 -13.01
CA LEU A 2 -0.56 -16.68 -13.07
C LEU A 2 0.16 -15.33 -13.34
N TYR A 3 -0.60 -14.24 -13.50
CA TYR A 3 -0.06 -12.93 -13.94
C TYR A 3 -0.55 -11.79 -13.05
N SER A 4 -0.38 -11.92 -11.74
CA SER A 4 -0.47 -10.74 -10.86
C SER A 4 0.91 -10.07 -10.84
N PRO A 5 1.03 -8.77 -11.15
CA PRO A 5 2.28 -8.03 -10.92
C PRO A 5 2.69 -8.03 -9.43
N PHE A 6 1.83 -8.51 -8.54
CA PHE A 6 2.08 -8.71 -7.12
C PHE A 6 2.40 -10.17 -6.74
N ALA A 7 3.06 -10.92 -7.62
CA ALA A 7 3.49 -12.29 -7.31
C ALA A 7 4.28 -12.39 -5.98
N LEU A 8 5.03 -11.34 -5.62
CA LEU A 8 5.73 -11.23 -4.34
C LEU A 8 4.79 -11.16 -3.11
N LEU A 9 3.59 -10.57 -3.25
CA LEU A 9 2.56 -10.61 -2.22
C LEU A 9 1.98 -12.02 -2.03
N ASN A 10 2.04 -12.87 -3.07
CA ASN A 10 1.49 -14.24 -2.99
C ASN A 10 2.45 -15.27 -2.40
N ALA A 11 3.74 -14.94 -2.23
CA ALA A 11 4.78 -15.89 -1.80
C ALA A 11 5.62 -15.40 -0.62
N GLY A 12 5.46 -14.14 -0.19
CA GLY A 12 6.15 -13.60 0.97
C GLY A 12 5.60 -14.18 2.28
N SER A 13 6.47 -14.35 3.26
CA SER A 13 6.10 -14.54 4.66
C SER A 13 6.98 -13.61 5.50
N GLY A 14 6.36 -12.81 6.38
CA GLY A 14 7.08 -11.85 7.24
C GLY A 14 6.66 -10.38 7.03
N ALA A 15 7.59 -9.47 7.36
CA ALA A 15 7.41 -8.04 7.25
C ALA A 15 8.07 -7.50 5.97
N LEU A 16 7.32 -6.71 5.20
CA LEU A 16 7.75 -6.10 3.95
C LEU A 16 7.64 -4.59 4.07
N GLN A 17 8.67 -3.88 3.63
CA GLN A 17 8.70 -2.42 3.59
C GLN A 17 8.65 -1.98 2.12
N PHE A 18 7.69 -1.13 1.79
CA PHE A 18 7.53 -0.55 0.46
C PHE A 18 7.94 0.91 0.49
N ASP A 19 8.99 1.22 -0.25
CA ASP A 19 9.45 2.58 -0.48
C ASP A 19 8.64 3.22 -1.62
N LEU A 20 7.94 4.31 -1.32
CA LEU A 20 7.13 5.07 -2.28
C LEU A 20 7.82 6.36 -2.76
N ALA A 21 9.13 6.52 -2.56
CA ALA A 21 9.86 7.72 -2.99
C ALA A 21 9.76 7.99 -4.50
N ALA A 22 9.63 6.93 -5.31
CA ALA A 22 9.46 7.03 -6.76
C ALA A 22 8.01 7.23 -7.22
N LEU A 23 7.04 7.28 -6.29
CA LEU A 23 5.64 7.50 -6.62
C LEU A 23 5.38 8.99 -6.85
N GLU A 24 5.36 9.38 -8.13
CA GLU A 24 5.15 10.78 -8.51
C GLU A 24 3.69 11.21 -8.43
N ASN A 25 2.77 10.33 -8.84
CA ASN A 25 1.35 10.65 -8.97
C ASN A 25 0.48 9.49 -8.50
N ILE A 26 -0.61 9.82 -7.82
CA ILE A 26 -1.66 8.88 -7.43
C ILE A 26 -3.00 9.60 -7.41
N ASP A 27 -4.06 8.92 -7.86
CA ASP A 27 -5.42 9.40 -7.81
C ASP A 27 -6.27 8.57 -6.82
N THR A 28 -7.57 8.86 -6.75
CA THR A 28 -8.50 8.15 -5.87
C THR A 28 -8.59 6.66 -6.19
N ALA A 29 -8.47 6.27 -7.46
CA ALA A 29 -8.52 4.87 -7.87
C ALA A 29 -7.25 4.12 -7.45
N GLY A 30 -6.09 4.75 -7.60
CA GLY A 30 -4.81 4.23 -7.13
C GLY A 30 -4.79 4.04 -5.61
N LEU A 31 -5.34 4.99 -4.85
CA LEU A 31 -5.46 4.87 -3.39
C LEU A 31 -6.41 3.72 -3.00
N ALA A 32 -7.59 3.63 -3.63
CA ALA A 32 -8.54 2.55 -3.36
C ALA A 32 -7.94 1.17 -3.67
N TRP A 33 -7.21 1.07 -4.77
CA TRP A 33 -6.51 -0.13 -5.17
C TRP A 33 -5.39 -0.49 -4.18
N LEU A 34 -4.60 0.49 -3.71
CA LEU A 34 -3.57 0.27 -2.70
C LEU A 34 -4.17 -0.29 -1.40
N LEU A 35 -5.26 0.31 -0.91
CA LEU A 35 -5.96 -0.17 0.29
C LEU A 35 -6.45 -1.62 0.12
N GLN A 36 -6.95 -1.97 -1.06
CA GLN A 36 -7.35 -3.35 -1.36
C GLN A 36 -6.16 -4.30 -1.27
N GLN A 37 -5.00 -3.94 -1.83
CA GLN A 37 -3.82 -4.81 -1.74
C GLN A 37 -3.32 -4.99 -0.31
N LEU A 38 -3.34 -3.91 0.50
CA LEU A 38 -2.98 -3.98 1.91
C LEU A 38 -3.92 -4.92 2.68
N ALA A 39 -5.22 -4.89 2.38
CA ALA A 39 -6.19 -5.79 2.97
C ALA A 39 -5.94 -7.27 2.58
N VAL A 40 -5.66 -7.54 1.30
CA VAL A 40 -5.32 -8.89 0.81
C VAL A 40 -4.04 -9.40 1.47
N ALA A 41 -2.98 -8.58 1.52
CA ALA A 41 -1.72 -8.96 2.16
C ALA A 41 -1.91 -9.26 3.64
N LYS A 42 -2.70 -8.44 4.36
CA LYS A 42 -3.04 -8.71 5.76
C LYS A 42 -3.77 -10.04 5.94
N GLN A 43 -4.71 -10.37 5.04
CA GLN A 43 -5.41 -11.67 5.06
C GLN A 43 -4.48 -12.85 4.79
N GLN A 44 -3.38 -12.63 4.06
CA GLN A 44 -2.34 -13.61 3.78
C GLN A 44 -1.29 -13.70 4.90
N GLY A 45 -1.43 -12.93 5.99
CA GLY A 45 -0.48 -12.93 7.11
C GLY A 45 0.79 -12.12 6.86
N LEU A 46 0.81 -11.28 5.81
CA LEU A 46 1.90 -10.35 5.53
C LEU A 46 1.74 -9.07 6.34
N THR A 47 2.85 -8.62 6.93
CA THR A 47 2.91 -7.29 7.55
C THR A 47 3.55 -6.34 6.55
N ILE A 48 2.82 -5.29 6.13
CA ILE A 48 3.33 -4.29 5.20
C ILE A 48 3.57 -2.98 5.95
N ALA A 49 4.71 -2.34 5.68
CA ALA A 49 5.04 -0.98 6.08
C ALA A 49 5.28 -0.12 4.83
N LEU A 50 4.75 1.11 4.80
CA LEU A 50 4.96 2.09 3.74
C LEU A 50 5.93 3.17 4.22
N CYS A 51 6.96 3.46 3.43
CA CYS A 51 7.96 4.49 3.73
C CYS A 51 8.07 5.48 2.58
N ASN A 52 8.61 6.67 2.87
CA ASN A 52 8.73 7.79 1.92
C ASN A 52 7.42 8.09 1.19
N VAL A 53 6.30 8.04 1.93
CA VAL A 53 4.96 8.19 1.35
C VAL A 53 4.78 9.62 0.83
N PRO A 54 4.49 9.84 -0.46
CA PRO A 54 4.41 11.18 -1.02
C PRO A 54 3.25 11.96 -0.42
N LYS A 55 3.46 13.27 -0.21
CA LYS A 55 2.46 14.16 0.40
C LYS A 55 1.11 14.14 -0.31
N GLN A 56 1.10 13.97 -1.64
CA GLN A 56 -0.13 13.85 -2.42
C GLN A 56 -0.98 12.64 -1.99
N LEU A 57 -0.37 11.48 -1.79
CA LEU A 57 -1.06 10.28 -1.30
C LEU A 57 -1.64 10.54 0.08
N LEU A 58 -0.85 11.13 0.96
CA LEU A 58 -1.25 11.48 2.32
C LEU A 58 -2.47 12.42 2.31
N SER A 59 -2.43 13.48 1.49
CA SER A 59 -3.55 14.42 1.34
C SER A 59 -4.82 13.75 0.80
N LEU A 60 -4.70 12.86 -0.18
CA LEU A 60 -5.85 12.10 -0.69
C LEU A 60 -6.42 11.17 0.39
N ALA A 61 -5.57 10.52 1.18
CA ALA A 61 -6.00 9.65 2.27
C ALA A 61 -6.69 10.43 3.40
N ASP A 62 -6.26 11.65 3.67
CA ASP A 62 -6.87 12.53 4.68
C ASP A 62 -8.25 13.02 4.21
N VAL A 63 -8.37 13.49 2.95
CA VAL A 63 -9.64 13.97 2.37
C VAL A 63 -10.68 12.85 2.25
N THR A 64 -10.24 11.61 2.05
CA THR A 64 -11.10 10.43 1.98
C THR A 64 -11.29 9.72 3.33
N ALA A 65 -10.70 10.26 4.42
CA ALA A 65 -10.75 9.73 5.79
C ALA A 65 -10.24 8.27 5.94
N VAL A 66 -9.38 7.80 5.03
CA VAL A 66 -8.78 6.46 5.04
C VAL A 66 -7.37 6.43 5.58
N ARG A 67 -6.82 7.57 6.01
CA ARG A 67 -5.45 7.68 6.55
C ARG A 67 -5.08 6.62 7.59
N PRO A 68 -5.93 6.26 8.57
CA PRO A 68 -5.61 5.25 9.57
C PRO A 68 -5.43 3.82 9.01
N LEU A 69 -5.85 3.58 7.76
CA LEU A 69 -5.72 2.28 7.09
C LEU A 69 -4.35 2.09 6.43
N LEU A 70 -3.55 3.15 6.32
CA LEU A 70 -2.21 3.09 5.73
C LEU A 70 -1.18 2.72 6.82
N PRO A 71 -0.46 1.60 6.68
CA PRO A 71 0.56 1.21 7.65
C PRO A 71 1.87 1.95 7.36
N ILE A 72 1.95 3.21 7.77
CA ILE A 72 3.12 4.07 7.52
C ILE A 72 4.17 3.80 8.60
N SER A 73 5.42 3.58 8.18
CA SER A 73 6.59 3.54 9.07
C SER A 73 7.45 4.78 8.83
N ASP A 74 7.94 5.36 9.94
CA ASP A 74 8.87 6.50 9.97
C ASP A 74 10.24 6.13 9.35
#